data_AF-A0A1G7EC91-F1
#
_entry.id   AF-A0A1G7EC91-F1
#
_cell.length_a   1.000
_cell.length_b   1.000
_cell.length_c   1.000
_cell.angle_alpha   90.00
_cell.angle_beta   90.00
_cell.angle_gamma   90.00
#
_symmetry.space_group_name_H-M   'P 1'
#
loop_
_entity.id
_entity.type
_entity.pdbx_description
1 polymer ?
#
loop_
_entity_poly.entity_id
_entity_poly.type
_entity_poly.pdbx_seq_one_letter_code
_entity_poly.pdbx_strand_id
1 'polypeptide(L)' 'MGEVLLSRYELYIQSKHKIKTLATTNLSADELEKQYGNRVSSRMRELFNLIAFDKEAWDKRK' A
#
# COMPACT_ATOMS: atom_id res chain seq x y z
N MET A 1 -5.42 0.58 -10.56
CA MET A 1 -4.96 0.50 -9.16
C MET A 1 -4.35 1.79 -8.66
N GLY A 2 -3.42 2.45 -9.38
CA GLY A 2 -2.83 3.72 -8.94
C GLY A 2 -3.85 4.80 -8.52
N GLU A 3 -4.89 5.04 -9.32
CA GLU A 3 -5.96 5.99 -8.96
C GLU A 3 -6.72 5.59 -7.70
N VAL A 4 -7.08 4.30 -7.56
CA VAL A 4 -7.74 3.79 -6.35
C VAL A 4 -6.88 4.07 -5.12
N LEU A 5 -5.58 3.81 -5.19
CA LEU A 5 -4.64 4.05 -4.10
C LEU A 5 -4.55 5.54 -3.72
N LEU A 6 -4.57 6.43 -4.71
CA LEU A 6 -4.62 7.88 -4.48
C LEU A 6 -5.95 8.31 -3.85
N SER A 7 -7.09 7.84 -4.35
CA SER A 7 -8.40 8.13 -3.74
C SER A 7 -8.50 7.61 -2.31
N ARG A 8 -7.92 6.43 -2.02
CA ARG A 8 -7.85 5.90 -0.64
C ARG A 8 -7.00 6.80 0.27
N TYR A 9 -5.89 7.33 -0.23
CA TYR A 9 -5.08 8.30 0.51
C TYR A 9 -5.84 9.60 0.76
N GLU A 10 -6.57 10.12 -0.23
CA GLU A 10 -7.42 11.31 -0.03
C GLU A 10 -8.45 11.10 1.07
N LEU A 11 -9.14 9.95 1.08
CA LEU A 11 -10.07 9.59 2.14
C LEU A 11 -9.38 9.48 3.51
N TYR A 12 -8.15 8.96 3.55
CA TYR A 12 -7.37 8.89 4.79
C TYR A 12 -7.04 10.29 5.35
N ILE A 13 -6.66 11.25 4.51
CA ILE A 13 -6.31 12.60 4.95
C ILE A 13 -7.55 13.46 5.25
N GLN A 14 -8.60 13.36 4.44
CA GLN A 14 -9.78 14.23 4.53
C GLN A 14 -10.79 13.78 5.59
N SER A 15 -10.85 12.48 5.90
CA SER A 15 -11.80 11.99 6.89
C SER A 15 -11.31 12.28 8.32
N LYS A 16 -12.20 12.82 9.17
CA LYS A 16 -11.93 13.00 10.61
C LYS A 16 -11.42 11.72 11.30
N HIS A 17 -11.84 10.56 10.81
CA HIS A 17 -11.54 9.26 11.40
C HIS A 17 -10.33 8.55 10.76
N LYS A 18 -9.65 9.18 9.79
CA LYS A 18 -8.51 8.61 9.06
C LYS A 18 -8.78 7.19 8.56
N ILE A 19 -9.66 7.07 7.57
CA ILE A 19 -10.11 5.79 7.01
C ILE A 19 -8.91 4.87 6.71
N LYS A 20 -8.79 3.80 7.49
CA LYS A 20 -7.72 2.82 7.35
C LYS A 20 -7.90 2.04 6.06
N THR A 21 -6.80 1.77 5.37
CA THR A 21 -6.77 0.94 4.19
C THR A 21 -5.82 -0.22 4.46
N LEU A 22 -6.19 -1.42 4.04
CA LEU A 22 -5.31 -2.58 3.98
C LEU A 22 -5.25 -3.05 2.53
N ALA A 23 -4.07 -3.48 2.09
CA ALA A 23 -3.84 -4.00 0.75
C ALA A 23 -2.77 -5.10 0.80
N THR A 24 -2.88 -6.05 -0.11
CA THR A 24 -1.85 -7.06 -0.39
C THR A 24 -1.47 -6.97 -1.85
N THR A 25 -0.20 -7.23 -2.16
CA THR A 25 0.32 -7.16 -3.52
C THR A 25 1.54 -8.07 -3.63
N ASN A 26 1.77 -8.59 -4.83
CA ASN A 26 2.98 -9.33 -5.17
C ASN A 26 4.12 -8.41 -5.63
N LEU A 27 3.88 -7.09 -5.64
CA LEU A 27 4.86 -6.09 -6.04
C LEU A 27 5.59 -5.53 -4.83
N SER A 28 6.91 -5.39 -4.94
CA SER A 28 7.74 -4.62 -4.02
C SER A 28 7.45 -3.12 -4.10
N ALA A 29 8.00 -2.35 -3.16
CA ALA A 29 7.88 -0.89 -3.16
C ALA A 29 8.47 -0.25 -4.44
N ASP A 30 9.60 -0.76 -4.90
CA ASP A 30 10.29 -0.23 -6.10
C ASP A 30 9.52 -0.58 -7.38
N GLU A 31 8.92 -1.77 -7.45
CA GLU A 31 8.05 -2.16 -8.58
C GLU A 31 6.77 -1.33 -8.61
N LEU A 32 6.16 -1.05 -7.45
CA LEU A 32 5.01 -0.15 -7.34
C LEU A 32 5.36 1.26 -7.84
N GLU A 33 6.53 1.77 -7.48
CA GLU A 33 7.00 3.08 -7.93
C GLU A 33 7.24 3.11 -9.44
N LYS A 34 7.89 2.07 -9.99
CA LYS A 34 8.13 1.95 -11.43
C LYS A 34 6.83 1.83 -12.22
N GLN A 35 5.82 1.15 -11.68
CA GLN A 35 4.56 0.91 -12.37
C GLN A 35 3.56 2.07 -12.25
N TYR A 36 3.47 2.72 -11.08
CA TYR A 36 2.45 3.75 -10.80
C TYR A 36 3.01 5.15 -10.57
N GLY A 37 4.33 5.30 -10.60
CA GLY A 37 5.04 6.56 -10.43
C GLY A 37 5.33 6.90 -8.97
N ASN A 38 6.25 7.86 -8.79
CA ASN A 38 6.74 8.34 -7.51
C ASN A 38 5.61 8.89 -6.61
N ARG A 39 4.60 9.53 -7.19
CA ARG A 39 3.47 10.08 -6.43
C ARG A 39 2.72 8.98 -5.68
N VAL A 40 2.44 7.87 -6.34
CA VAL A 40 1.74 6.74 -5.69
C VAL A 40 2.64 6.13 -4.62
N SER A 41 3.91 5.85 -4.93
CA SER A 41 4.91 5.34 -3.97
C SER A 41 4.99 6.19 -2.69
N SER A 42 5.09 7.52 -2.83
CA SER A 42 5.13 8.45 -1.71
C SER A 42 3.88 8.36 -0.83
N ARG A 43 2.68 8.31 -1.43
CA ARG A 43 1.44 8.20 -0.65
C ARG A 43 1.28 6.85 0.01
N MET A 44 1.74 5.77 -0.63
CA MET A 44 1.74 4.44 -0.03
C MET A 44 2.62 4.38 1.22
N ARG A 45 3.79 5.02 1.20
CA ARG A 45 4.69 5.11 2.37
C ARG A 45 4.05 5.82 3.56
N GLU A 46 3.18 6.79 3.31
CA GLU A 46 2.41 7.47 4.37
C GLU A 46 1.19 6.65 4.83
N LEU A 47 0.54 5.93 3.90
CA LEU A 47 -0.73 5.25 4.15
C LEU A 47 -0.57 3.88 4.83
N PHE A 48 0.55 3.19 4.57
CA PHE A 48 0.74 1.79 4.95
C PHE A 48 1.98 1.57 5.81
N ASN A 49 1.86 0.61 6.73
CA ASN A 49 3.02 -0.06 7.31
C ASN A 49 3.39 -1.24 6.40
N LEU A 50 4.58 -1.21 5.81
CA LEU A 50 5.05 -2.29 4.94
C LEU A 50 5.35 -3.54 5.77
N ILE A 51 4.69 -4.64 5.42
CA ILE A 51 5.00 -5.97 5.94
C ILE A 51 5.32 -6.84 4.73
N ALA A 52 6.58 -7.30 4.66
CA ALA A 52 7.04 -8.22 3.63
C ALA A 52 7.22 -9.61 4.23
N PHE A 53 6.88 -10.62 3.44
CA PHE A 53 7.13 -12.01 3.78
C PHE A 53 8.14 -12.58 2.78
N ASP A 54 9.00 -13.47 3.26
CA ASP A 54 9.82 -14.27 2.36
C ASP A 54 8.93 -15.14 1.48
N LYS A 55 9.38 -15.43 0.26
CA LYS A 55 8.66 -16.31 -0.67
C LYS A 55 8.48 -17.72 -0.09
N GLU A 56 9.40 -18.17 0.75
CA GLU A 56 9.35 -19.46 1.44
C GLU A 56 8.68 -19.39 2.83
N ALA A 57 8.08 -18.24 3.18
CA ALA A 57 7.38 -18.10 4.46
C ALA A 57 6.21 -19.10 4.56
N TRP A 58 6.23 -19.88 5.63
CA TRP A 58 5.19 -20.87 5.92
C TRP A 58 3.86 -20.20 6.30
N ASP A 59 2.74 -20.90 6.04
CA ASP A 59 1.39 -20.38 6.34
C ASP A 59 1.16 -20.32 7.86
N LYS A 60 1.22 -19.11 8.43
CA LYS A 60 1.04 -18.84 9.87
C LYS A 60 -0.36 -19.14 10.41
N ARG A 61 -1.31 -19.58 9.57
CA ARG A 61 -2.66 -19.99 9.98
C ARG A 61 -2.75 -21.50 10.30
N LYS A 62 -1.71 -22.27 9.98
CA LYS A 62 -1.58 -23.69 10.36
C LYS A 62 -0.81 -23.82 11.67
#